data_AF-A0A956HML2-F1
#
_entry.id   AF-A0A956HML2-F1
#
_cell.length_a   1.000
_cell.length_b   1.000
_cell.length_c   1.000
_cell.angle_alpha   90.00
_cell.angle_beta   90.00
_cell.angle_gamma   90.00
#
_symmetry.space_group_name_H-M   'P 1'
#
loop_
_entity.id
_entity.type
_entity.pdbx_description
1 polymer ?
#
loop_
_entity_poly.entity_id
_entity_poly.type
_entity_poly.pdbx_seq_one_letter_code
_entity_poly.pdbx_strand_id
1 'polypeptide(L)'
;GTKDIRPLYIEVHPYERPHGSALFQRGETQAIVTTTLGTDRDAQRLDTIRGDVNRTFLLHYNFPPFCTGEAKPMRGSSRREIGHGKLAERALEAVLPVEEDFPYTIRVVSDTLESNGSSSMAAVCGGCLSLMDAGVPIKAPVAGIAMGL
;
A
#
# COMPACT_ATOMS: atom_id res chain seq x y z
N GLY A 1 14.95 -17.46 16.38
CA GLY A 1 16.01 -16.60 16.92
C GLY A 1 15.60 -15.15 16.86
N THR A 2 16.21 -14.26 17.63
CA THR A 2 15.87 -12.81 17.65
C THR A 2 16.24 -12.05 16.37
N LYS A 3 17.03 -12.67 15.49
CA LYS A 3 17.43 -12.14 14.17
C LYS A 3 16.69 -12.82 13.01
N ASP A 4 15.88 -13.84 13.30
CA ASP A 4 15.24 -14.64 12.26
C ASP A 4 14.00 -13.90 11.75
N ILE A 5 13.92 -13.75 10.43
CA ILE A 5 12.73 -13.22 9.77
C ILE A 5 11.76 -14.39 9.55
N ARG A 6 10.46 -14.15 9.78
CA ARG A 6 9.41 -15.12 9.47
C ARG A 6 9.43 -15.49 7.97
N PRO A 7 8.97 -16.69 7.60
CA PRO A 7 8.92 -17.11 6.20
C PRO A 7 8.23 -16.08 5.31
N LEU A 8 8.81 -15.83 4.13
CA LEU A 8 8.29 -14.90 3.13
C LEU A 8 7.67 -15.69 1.98
N TYR A 9 6.51 -15.23 1.52
CA TYR A 9 5.90 -15.65 0.27
C TYR A 9 5.50 -14.40 -0.49
N ILE A 10 5.87 -14.34 -1.77
CA ILE A 10 5.63 -13.19 -2.64
C ILE A 10 5.13 -13.72 -3.97
N GLU A 11 4.03 -13.15 -4.43
CA GLU A 11 3.44 -13.44 -5.72
C GLU A 11 3.08 -12.12 -6.40
N VAL A 12 3.58 -11.93 -7.61
CA VAL A 12 3.31 -10.73 -8.43
C VAL A 12 2.28 -11.12 -9.48
N HIS A 13 1.37 -10.19 -9.78
CA HIS A 13 0.29 -10.41 -10.73
C HIS A 13 -0.66 -11.59 -10.41
N PRO A 14 -1.13 -11.77 -9.15
CA PRO A 14 -2.10 -12.84 -8.82
C PRO A 14 -3.47 -12.64 -9.49
N TYR A 15 -3.73 -11.45 -10.06
CA TYR A 15 -4.97 -11.12 -10.76
C TYR A 15 -4.71 -10.50 -12.13
N GLU A 16 -5.46 -10.94 -13.14
CA GLU A 16 -5.24 -10.57 -14.55
C GLU A 16 -5.68 -9.14 -14.92
N ARG A 17 -6.53 -8.49 -14.10
CA ARG A 17 -7.25 -7.26 -14.50
C ARG A 17 -6.76 -5.95 -13.89
N PRO A 18 -6.32 -5.89 -12.61
CA PRO A 18 -5.73 -4.68 -12.06
C PRO A 18 -4.53 -4.23 -12.89
N HIS A 19 -4.25 -2.92 -12.95
CA HIS A 19 -3.09 -2.43 -13.70
C HIS A 19 -1.79 -3.01 -13.14
N GLY A 20 -1.70 -3.15 -11.82
CA GLY A 20 -0.70 -4.00 -11.17
C GLY A 20 -1.25 -4.61 -9.89
N SER A 21 -0.72 -5.75 -9.50
CA SER A 21 -1.08 -6.42 -8.26
C SER A 21 0.06 -7.23 -7.66
N ALA A 22 0.05 -7.37 -6.34
CA ALA A 22 0.99 -8.23 -5.63
C ALA A 22 0.35 -8.78 -4.35
N LEU A 23 0.62 -10.04 -4.05
CA LEU A 23 0.39 -10.64 -2.74
C LEU A 23 1.74 -10.74 -2.02
N PHE A 24 1.79 -10.14 -0.84
CA PHE A 24 2.96 -10.20 0.04
C PHE A 24 2.58 -10.85 1.36
N GLN A 25 3.33 -11.86 1.77
CA GLN A 25 3.13 -12.56 3.02
C GLN A 25 4.44 -12.72 3.79
N ARG A 26 4.38 -12.47 5.10
CA ARG A 26 5.46 -12.68 6.06
C ARG A 26 4.93 -13.34 7.33
N GLY A 27 5.07 -14.65 7.43
CA GLY A 27 4.33 -15.46 8.42
C GLY A 27 2.83 -15.23 8.28
N GLU A 28 2.14 -14.97 9.39
CA GLU A 28 0.69 -14.68 9.45
C GLU A 28 0.37 -13.18 9.24
N THR A 29 1.21 -12.47 8.49
CA THR A 29 0.89 -11.11 8.02
C THR A 29 0.85 -11.16 6.49
N GLN A 30 -0.34 -11.01 5.92
CA GLN A 30 -0.59 -11.07 4.49
C GLN A 30 -1.32 -9.82 4.03
N ALA A 31 -0.85 -9.21 2.95
CA ALA A 31 -1.50 -8.09 2.29
C ALA A 31 -1.59 -8.38 0.80
N ILE A 32 -2.77 -8.13 0.23
CA ILE A 32 -2.94 -8.04 -1.21
C ILE A 32 -3.00 -6.57 -1.59
N VAL A 33 -2.17 -6.20 -2.55
CA VAL A 33 -1.98 -4.81 -2.92
C VAL A 33 -2.24 -4.68 -4.41
N THR A 34 -3.04 -3.68 -4.79
CA THR A 34 -3.38 -3.39 -6.18
C THR A 34 -3.07 -1.94 -6.51
N THR A 35 -2.57 -1.73 -7.71
CA THR A 35 -2.29 -0.41 -8.28
C THR A 35 -3.30 -0.15 -9.39
N THR A 36 -3.87 1.06 -9.38
CA THR A 36 -4.69 1.59 -10.47
C THR A 36 -4.08 2.90 -10.94
N LEU A 37 -4.04 3.07 -12.25
CA LEU A 37 -3.54 4.27 -12.93
C LEU A 37 -4.75 5.01 -13.50
N GLY A 38 -4.87 6.29 -13.16
CA GLY A 38 -5.92 7.17 -13.60
C GLY A 38 -5.38 8.42 -14.29
N THR A 39 -6.30 9.24 -14.75
CA THR A 39 -6.04 10.56 -15.34
C THR A 39 -5.92 11.64 -14.26
N ASP A 40 -5.63 12.87 -14.67
CA ASP A 40 -5.68 14.07 -13.83
C ASP A 40 -7.03 14.25 -13.11
N ARG A 41 -8.13 13.83 -13.75
CA ARG A 41 -9.48 13.89 -13.17
C ARG A 41 -9.69 12.96 -11.98
N ASP A 42 -8.85 11.93 -11.86
CA ASP A 42 -8.89 10.98 -10.75
C ASP A 42 -8.08 11.45 -9.53
N ALA A 43 -7.35 12.57 -9.66
CA ALA A 43 -6.58 13.15 -8.57
C ALA A 43 -7.50 13.66 -7.44
N GLN A 44 -7.06 13.47 -6.21
CA GLN A 44 -7.82 13.93 -5.05
C GLN A 44 -7.63 15.42 -4.85
N ARG A 45 -8.69 16.20 -5.07
CA ARG A 45 -8.75 17.62 -4.69
C ARG A 45 -8.92 17.74 -3.18
N LEU A 46 -7.99 18.43 -2.52
CA LEU A 46 -8.02 18.71 -1.10
C LEU A 46 -8.15 20.22 -0.89
N ASP A 47 -9.28 20.64 -0.35
CA ASP A 47 -9.45 21.98 0.21
C ASP A 47 -8.83 21.99 1.60
N THR A 48 -7.69 22.66 1.74
CA THR A 48 -6.97 22.77 3.01
C THR A 48 -6.92 24.21 3.47
N ILE A 49 -6.65 24.41 4.77
CA ILE A 49 -6.49 25.76 5.35
C ILE A 49 -5.37 26.56 4.64
N ARG A 50 -4.43 25.88 3.97
CA ARG A 50 -3.31 26.51 3.24
C ARG A 50 -3.60 26.74 1.75
N GLY A 51 -4.79 26.36 1.27
CA GLY A 51 -5.19 26.42 -0.13
C GLY A 51 -5.50 25.05 -0.71
N ASP A 52 -5.94 25.07 -1.97
CA ASP A 52 -6.32 23.88 -2.74
C ASP A 52 -5.07 23.11 -3.20
N VAL A 53 -5.05 21.80 -2.96
CA VAL A 53 -3.99 20.89 -3.41
C VAL A 53 -4.60 19.72 -4.15
N ASN A 54 -4.03 19.34 -5.30
CA ASN A 54 -4.38 18.11 -5.98
C ASN A 54 -3.34 17.04 -5.65
N ARG A 55 -3.79 15.92 -5.07
CA ARG A 55 -2.94 14.76 -4.81
C ARG A 55 -3.09 13.73 -5.93
N THR A 56 -1.98 13.49 -6.62
CA THR A 56 -1.86 12.49 -7.69
C THR A 56 -1.43 11.12 -7.18
N PHE A 57 -0.90 11.02 -5.95
CA PHE A 57 -0.61 9.73 -5.31
C PHE A 57 -1.52 9.49 -4.09
N LEU A 58 -2.23 8.36 -4.11
CA LEU A 58 -3.15 7.93 -3.08
C LEU A 58 -2.78 6.52 -2.61
N LEU A 59 -2.74 6.31 -1.29
CA LEU A 59 -2.65 4.97 -0.71
C LEU A 59 -3.80 4.75 0.28
N HIS A 60 -4.63 3.76 -0.02
CA HIS A 60 -5.69 3.30 0.87
C HIS A 60 -5.27 2.00 1.53
N TYR A 61 -5.35 1.96 2.85
CA TYR A 61 -5.03 0.80 3.65
C TYR A 61 -6.30 0.33 4.36
N ASN A 62 -6.65 -0.93 4.13
CA ASN A 62 -7.84 -1.55 4.71
C ASN A 62 -7.43 -2.64 5.70
N PHE A 63 -8.09 -2.65 6.86
CA PHE A 63 -7.88 -3.62 7.92
C PHE A 63 -9.21 -4.25 8.34
N PRO A 64 -9.74 -5.17 7.52
CA PRO A 64 -11.04 -5.78 7.81
C PRO A 64 -10.96 -6.68 9.05
N PRO A 65 -12.04 -6.83 9.84
CA PRO A 65 -12.01 -7.59 11.10
C PRO A 65 -11.55 -9.05 10.97
N PHE A 66 -11.82 -9.67 9.82
CA PHE A 66 -11.44 -11.06 9.58
C PHE A 66 -9.92 -11.27 9.57
N CYS A 67 -9.11 -10.22 9.31
CA CYS A 67 -7.65 -10.38 9.24
C CYS A 67 -6.99 -10.68 10.59
N THR A 68 -7.73 -10.52 11.70
CA THR A 68 -7.35 -10.97 13.05
C THR A 68 -8.29 -12.06 13.58
N GLY A 69 -9.12 -12.66 12.72
CA GLY A 69 -10.09 -13.68 13.11
C GLY A 69 -11.27 -13.16 13.93
N GLU A 70 -11.51 -11.85 13.93
CA GLU A 70 -12.58 -11.23 14.72
C GLU A 70 -13.81 -10.90 13.86
N ALA A 71 -15.01 -11.03 14.44
CA ALA A 71 -16.25 -10.58 13.81
C ALA A 71 -16.64 -9.18 14.33
N LYS A 72 -16.54 -8.16 13.48
CA LYS A 72 -16.97 -6.78 13.78
C LYS A 72 -17.71 -6.17 12.59
N PRO A 73 -18.60 -5.19 12.81
CA PRO A 73 -19.23 -4.46 11.72
C PRO A 73 -18.18 -3.70 10.89
N MET A 74 -18.31 -3.72 9.57
CA MET A 74 -17.55 -2.84 8.69
C MET A 74 -18.00 -1.40 8.92
N ARG A 75 -17.06 -0.54 9.31
CA ARG A 75 -17.25 0.91 9.47
C ARG A 75 -16.31 1.64 8.51
N GLY A 76 -16.41 2.97 8.46
CA GLY A 76 -15.41 3.78 7.76
C GLY A 76 -14.01 3.60 8.35
N SER A 77 -12.99 4.03 7.60
CA SER A 77 -11.58 3.87 7.98
C SER A 77 -11.29 4.50 9.34
N SER A 78 -10.71 3.71 10.23
CA SER A 78 -10.28 4.14 11.55
C SER A 78 -9.03 5.04 11.47
N ARG A 79 -8.75 5.78 12.55
CA ARG A 79 -7.53 6.59 12.66
C ARG A 79 -6.25 5.75 12.49
N ARG A 80 -6.26 4.50 12.94
CA ARG A 80 -5.14 3.57 12.80
C ARG A 80 -4.90 3.20 11.35
N GLU A 81 -5.97 2.91 10.61
CA GLU A 81 -5.89 2.59 9.18
C GLU A 81 -5.37 3.78 8.38
N ILE A 82 -5.87 4.99 8.66
CA ILE A 82 -5.37 6.22 8.05
C ILE A 82 -3.87 6.43 8.37
N GLY A 83 -3.47 6.22 9.62
CA GLY A 83 -2.07 6.34 10.04
C GLY A 83 -1.15 5.33 9.36
N HIS A 84 -1.55 4.06 9.28
CA HIS A 84 -0.80 3.01 8.57
C HIS A 84 -0.75 3.28 7.06
N GLY A 85 -1.86 3.71 6.46
CA GLY A 85 -1.91 4.12 5.07
C GLY A 85 -0.93 5.26 4.80
N LYS A 86 -0.93 6.31 5.62
CA LYS A 86 -0.01 7.44 5.47
C LYS A 86 1.45 7.06 5.69
N LEU A 87 1.74 6.09 6.56
CA LEU A 87 3.09 5.55 6.74
C LEU A 87 3.58 4.87 5.46
N ALA A 88 2.77 3.98 4.89
CA ALA A 88 3.12 3.28 3.65
C ALA A 88 3.21 4.24 2.46
N GLU A 89 2.30 5.22 2.40
CA GLU A 89 2.28 6.26 1.38
C GLU A 89 3.60 7.04 1.39
N ARG A 90 4.03 7.55 2.54
CA ARG A 90 5.29 8.29 2.66
C ARG A 90 6.51 7.47 2.25
N ALA A 91 6.51 6.16 2.52
CA ALA A 91 7.61 5.29 2.14
C ALA A 91 7.73 5.11 0.62
N LEU A 92 6.59 4.98 -0.07
CA LEU A 92 6.55 4.78 -1.53
C LEU A 92 6.68 6.11 -2.30
N GLU A 93 6.11 7.20 -1.78
CA GLU A 93 6.15 8.53 -2.41
C GLU A 93 7.59 9.00 -2.66
N ALA A 94 8.54 8.63 -1.78
CA ALA A 94 9.95 8.98 -1.92
C ALA A 94 10.63 8.39 -3.18
N VAL A 95 10.09 7.29 -3.73
CA VAL A 95 10.64 6.61 -4.91
C VAL A 95 9.80 6.76 -6.16
N LEU A 96 8.68 7.49 -6.10
CA LEU A 96 7.85 7.73 -7.29
C LEU A 96 8.58 8.60 -8.33
N PRO A 97 8.26 8.41 -9.63
CA PRO A 97 8.68 9.32 -10.69
C PRO A 97 8.05 10.70 -10.48
N VAL A 98 8.63 11.71 -11.13
CA VAL A 98 7.98 13.03 -11.22
C VAL A 98 6.83 12.98 -12.23
N GLU A 99 5.85 13.87 -12.08
CA GLU A 99 4.64 13.89 -12.91
C GLU A 99 4.93 14.08 -14.40
N GLU A 100 6.00 14.81 -14.75
CA GLU A 100 6.45 15.03 -16.12
C GLU A 100 6.89 13.73 -16.81
N ASP A 101 7.51 12.81 -16.08
CA ASP A 101 8.02 11.53 -16.59
C ASP A 101 6.93 10.44 -16.62
N PHE A 102 5.93 10.56 -15.74
CA PHE A 102 4.85 9.59 -15.61
C PHE A 102 3.53 10.29 -15.23
N PRO A 103 2.78 10.82 -16.22
CA PRO A 103 1.64 11.71 -16.00
C PRO A 103 0.35 10.93 -15.68
N TYR A 104 0.38 10.11 -14.63
CA TYR A 104 -0.76 9.34 -14.16
C TYR A 104 -1.04 9.63 -12.69
N THR A 105 -2.33 9.68 -12.35
CA THR A 105 -2.75 9.55 -10.95
C THR A 105 -2.58 8.10 -10.53
N ILE A 106 -1.88 7.85 -9.45
CA ILE A 106 -1.58 6.52 -8.95
C ILE A 106 -2.38 6.29 -7.66
N ARG A 107 -3.25 5.27 -7.69
CA ARG A 107 -3.94 4.79 -6.50
C ARG A 107 -3.46 3.39 -6.14
N VAL A 108 -2.91 3.24 -4.95
CA VAL A 108 -2.56 1.96 -4.34
C VAL A 108 -3.60 1.61 -3.29
N VAL A 109 -4.14 0.39 -3.35
CA VAL A 109 -5.04 -0.15 -2.33
C VAL A 109 -4.38 -1.38 -1.73
N SER A 110 -4.15 -1.37 -0.42
CA SER A 110 -3.61 -2.47 0.36
C SER A 110 -4.69 -3.05 1.26
N ASP A 111 -5.14 -4.26 0.94
CA ASP A 111 -6.09 -5.02 1.74
C ASP A 111 -5.33 -6.03 2.61
N THR A 112 -5.43 -5.87 3.93
CA THR A 112 -4.82 -6.81 4.88
C THR A 112 -5.69 -8.05 4.99
N LEU A 113 -5.15 -9.21 4.60
CA LEU A 113 -5.86 -10.49 4.64
C LEU A 113 -5.58 -11.26 5.93
N GLU A 114 -4.36 -11.16 6.45
CA GLU A 114 -3.93 -11.72 7.74
C GLU A 114 -3.04 -10.71 8.46
N SER A 115 -3.14 -10.63 9.79
CA SER A 115 -2.33 -9.70 10.58
C SER A 115 -1.86 -10.28 11.90
N ASN A 116 -0.60 -10.69 11.93
CA ASN A 116 0.15 -10.97 13.16
C ASN A 116 1.52 -10.25 13.16
N GLY A 117 1.50 -8.92 12.99
CA GLY A 117 2.70 -8.09 13.14
C GLY A 117 3.04 -7.27 11.89
N SER A 118 2.82 -5.97 12.02
CA SER A 118 3.12 -4.89 11.07
C SER A 118 2.67 -5.17 9.63
N SER A 119 1.35 -5.20 9.46
CA SER A 119 0.66 -5.16 8.15
C SER A 119 0.95 -3.87 7.38
N SER A 120 1.31 -2.77 8.04
CA SER A 120 1.76 -1.54 7.35
C SER A 120 3.06 -1.74 6.57
N MET A 121 4.01 -2.55 7.08
CA MET A 121 5.22 -2.89 6.32
C MET A 121 4.93 -3.89 5.19
N ALA A 122 3.92 -4.76 5.35
CA ALA A 122 3.42 -5.57 4.24
C ALA A 122 2.82 -4.69 3.14
N ALA A 123 2.10 -3.62 3.49
CA ALA A 123 1.59 -2.64 2.53
C ALA A 123 2.70 -1.90 1.78
N VAL A 124 3.83 -1.59 2.43
CA VAL A 124 5.01 -1.01 1.77
C VAL A 124 5.61 -2.00 0.75
N CYS A 125 5.91 -3.22 1.18
CA CYS A 125 6.51 -4.23 0.30
C CYS A 125 5.59 -4.59 -0.87
N GLY A 126 4.32 -4.88 -0.58
CA GLY A 126 3.32 -5.20 -1.60
C GLY A 126 3.02 -4.01 -2.52
N GLY A 127 3.00 -2.79 -1.99
CA GLY A 127 2.82 -1.57 -2.79
C GLY A 127 3.99 -1.34 -3.76
N CYS A 128 5.23 -1.55 -3.31
CA CYS A 128 6.38 -1.49 -4.20
C CYS A 128 6.27 -2.50 -5.35
N LEU A 129 5.93 -3.75 -5.05
CA LEU A 129 5.78 -4.80 -6.05
C LEU A 129 4.63 -4.51 -7.02
N SER A 130 3.49 -4.06 -6.49
CA SER A 130 2.30 -3.70 -7.28
C SER A 130 2.53 -2.49 -8.18
N LEU A 131 3.36 -1.52 -7.76
CA LEU A 131 3.77 -0.39 -8.61
C LEU A 131 4.68 -0.87 -9.76
N MET A 132 5.63 -1.76 -9.46
CA MET A 132 6.51 -2.34 -10.48
C MET A 132 5.73 -3.19 -11.49
N ASP A 133 4.77 -3.99 -11.03
CA ASP A 133 3.87 -4.78 -11.89
C ASP A 133 3.03 -3.89 -12.81
N ALA A 134 2.54 -2.75 -12.29
CA ALA A 134 1.83 -1.74 -13.06
C ALA A 134 2.71 -0.96 -14.06
N GLY A 135 4.01 -1.25 -14.15
CA GLY A 135 4.94 -0.54 -15.02
C GLY A 135 5.28 0.88 -14.57
N VAL A 136 5.03 1.24 -13.31
CA VAL A 136 5.42 2.54 -12.76
C VAL A 136 6.95 2.58 -12.63
N PRO A 137 7.65 3.55 -13.26
CA PRO A 137 9.11 3.62 -13.23
C PRO A 137 9.62 4.20 -11.90
N ILE A 138 9.53 3.40 -10.82
CA ILE A 138 10.03 3.80 -9.50
C ILE A 138 11.57 3.91 -9.51
N LYS A 139 12.11 4.89 -8.77
CA LYS A 139 13.55 5.17 -8.71
C LYS A 139 14.36 4.05 -8.06
N ALA A 140 13.77 3.37 -7.08
CA ALA A 140 14.38 2.23 -6.39
C ALA A 140 13.29 1.39 -5.70
N PRO A 141 13.48 0.08 -5.54
CA PRO A 141 12.57 -0.75 -4.76
C PRO A 141 12.64 -0.42 -3.26
N VAL A 142 11.50 -0.50 -2.57
CA VAL A 142 11.35 -0.19 -1.14
C VAL A 142 10.80 -1.40 -0.40
N ALA A 143 11.39 -1.70 0.76
CA ALA A 143 10.93 -2.74 1.67
C ALA A 143 10.79 -2.21 3.10
N GLY A 144 9.98 -2.89 3.91
CA GLY A 144 9.70 -2.50 5.30
C GLY A 144 9.86 -3.65 6.30
N ILE A 145 10.37 -3.33 7.49
CA ILE A 145 10.46 -4.26 8.62
C ILE A 145 9.99 -3.55 9.90
N ALA A 146 9.39 -4.31 10.83
CA ALA A 146 9.06 -3.82 12.16
C ALA A 146 9.94 -4.53 13.19
N MET A 147 10.50 -3.74 14.10
CA MET A 147 11.44 -4.20 15.12
C MET A 147 10.87 -3.95 16.52
N GLY A 148 11.21 -4.80 17.46
CA GLY A 148 11.08 -4.56 18.90
C GLY A 148 12.47 -4.47 19.52
N LEU A 149 12.61 -3.74 20.62
CA LEU A 149 13.82 -3.65 21.43
C LEU A 149 13.57 -4.27 22.80
#